data_AF-A0A9K3EMF6-F1
#
_entry.id   AF-A0A9K3EMF6-F1
#
_cell.length_a   1.000
_cell.length_b   1.000
_cell.length_c   1.000
_cell.angle_alpha   90.00
_cell.angle_beta   90.00
_cell.angle_gamma   90.00
#
_symmetry.space_group_name_H-M   'P 1'
#
loop_
_entity.id
_entity.type
_entity.pdbx_description
1 polymer ?
#
loop_
_entity_poly.entity_id
_entity_poly.type
_entity_poly.pdbx_seq_one_letter_code
_entity_poly.pdbx_strand_id
1 'polypeptide(L)'
;MLVGSSIVANTILEDYKLLGRREEEAARLRAEAEELVKTARAGAEQLERDRTAFEKQKQTAEWAATAELKQELTNAKAANTVLGKEKAAAEVIAVKAQQAEAGAVKALEEAKEAGARAAKALEEAKERESRSSKALEEANAERTRLDKVVASLLAEVQAREVAVTDLTARVSVAEEQANVAVEARDALTYSFQQLEADREWMRSQGIARIVQAIMDAPETATGLELVKERARDAGFKAGYSRCVGHMNVMSEGGFTEKGSGFRDVDTESRLNAAVAFFYDTFLSCVEKLDECLEAADYVDRLRKLYADAEEENPAGGGQDGAGISGTK
;
A
#
# COMPACT_ATOMS: atom_id res chain seq x y z
N MET A 1 131.55 -48.86 -176.43
CA MET A 1 132.25 -47.65 -176.90
C MET A 1 131.48 -46.42 -176.43
N LEU A 2 132.15 -45.59 -175.62
CA LEU A 2 132.19 -44.11 -175.58
C LEU A 2 130.92 -43.22 -175.77
N VAL A 3 130.81 -42.25 -174.83
CA VAL A 3 130.13 -40.93 -174.83
C VAL A 3 128.61 -40.92 -174.54
N GLY A 4 127.99 -40.11 -173.65
CA GLY A 4 128.41 -39.04 -172.75
C GLY A 4 127.20 -38.17 -172.32
N SER A 5 127.27 -37.58 -171.12
CA SER A 5 126.68 -36.28 -170.69
C SER A 5 125.22 -36.16 -170.18
N SER A 6 125.11 -36.20 -168.84
CA SER A 6 124.51 -35.17 -167.96
C SER A 6 122.99 -34.87 -167.99
N ILE A 7 122.18 -35.75 -167.40
CA ILE A 7 120.81 -35.41 -166.93
C ILE A 7 120.79 -35.07 -165.42
N VAL A 8 121.86 -35.40 -164.68
CA VAL A 8 122.02 -35.14 -163.23
C VAL A 8 121.93 -33.65 -162.87
N ALA A 9 122.10 -32.73 -163.83
CA ALA A 9 122.02 -31.29 -163.58
C ALA A 9 120.59 -30.72 -163.57
N ASN A 10 119.60 -31.38 -164.16
CA ASN A 10 118.27 -30.76 -164.36
C ASN A 10 117.24 -31.13 -163.26
N THR A 11 117.36 -32.28 -162.60
CA THR A 11 116.45 -32.68 -161.52
C THR A 11 116.77 -32.05 -160.16
N ILE A 12 118.04 -31.71 -159.89
CA ILE A 12 118.43 -31.00 -158.65
C ILE A 12 117.86 -29.58 -158.61
N LEU A 13 117.59 -28.98 -159.78
CA LEU A 13 117.01 -27.63 -159.88
C LEU A 13 115.50 -27.60 -159.59
N GLU A 14 114.79 -28.72 -159.81
CA GLU A 14 113.36 -28.82 -159.49
C GLU A 14 113.11 -29.01 -158.00
N ASP A 15 113.98 -29.71 -157.29
CA ASP A 15 113.89 -29.86 -155.82
C ASP A 15 114.11 -28.53 -155.07
N TYR A 16 114.92 -27.62 -155.62
CA TYR A 16 115.12 -26.28 -155.03
C TYR A 16 113.88 -25.38 -155.13
N LYS A 17 113.04 -25.54 -156.17
CA LYS A 17 111.82 -24.73 -156.34
C LYS A 17 110.68 -25.18 -155.41
N LEU A 18 110.68 -26.44 -154.96
CA LEU A 18 109.68 -26.96 -154.02
C LEU A 18 109.97 -26.56 -152.56
N LEU A 19 111.24 -26.40 -152.19
CA LEU A 19 111.62 -25.91 -150.86
C LEU A 19 111.22 -24.45 -150.62
N GLY A 20 111.38 -23.58 -151.64
CA GLY A 20 111.00 -22.17 -151.52
C GLY A 20 109.51 -21.92 -151.25
N ARG A 21 108.60 -22.72 -151.84
CA ARG A 21 107.16 -22.59 -151.60
C ARG A 21 106.72 -23.07 -150.21
N ARG A 22 107.43 -24.03 -149.61
CA ARG A 22 107.12 -24.51 -148.24
C ARG A 22 107.55 -23.52 -147.16
N GLU A 23 108.59 -22.73 -147.39
CA GLU A 23 109.00 -21.70 -146.44
C GLU A 23 108.05 -20.50 -146.41
N GLU A 24 107.46 -20.11 -147.55
CA GLU A 24 106.46 -19.02 -147.61
C GLU A 24 105.13 -19.39 -146.90
N GLU A 25 104.67 -20.64 -146.99
CA GLU A 25 103.47 -21.09 -146.25
C GLU A 25 103.71 -21.15 -144.72
N ALA A 26 104.92 -21.51 -144.30
CA ALA A 26 105.29 -21.52 -142.88
C ALA A 26 105.40 -20.11 -142.27
N ALA A 27 105.79 -19.11 -143.07
CA ALA A 27 105.80 -17.71 -142.64
C ALA A 27 104.37 -17.15 -142.49
N ARG A 28 103.44 -17.50 -143.39
CA ARG A 28 102.04 -17.03 -143.32
C ARG A 28 101.30 -17.59 -142.09
N LEU A 29 101.50 -18.87 -141.75
CA LEU A 29 100.86 -19.51 -140.59
C LEU A 29 101.39 -18.98 -139.25
N ARG A 30 102.64 -18.51 -139.17
CA ARG A 30 103.17 -17.85 -137.95
C ARG A 30 102.56 -16.47 -137.72
N ALA A 31 102.34 -15.69 -138.78
CA ALA A 31 101.71 -14.38 -138.68
C ALA A 31 100.23 -14.47 -138.24
N GLU A 32 99.51 -15.49 -138.70
CA GLU A 32 98.11 -15.73 -138.32
C GLU A 32 97.98 -16.21 -136.85
N ALA A 33 98.96 -16.96 -136.34
CA ALA A 33 99.01 -17.39 -134.93
C ALA A 33 99.32 -16.24 -133.95
N GLU A 34 100.13 -15.24 -134.35
CA GLU A 34 100.44 -14.08 -133.49
C GLU A 34 99.26 -13.12 -133.30
N GLU A 35 98.37 -12.97 -134.28
CA GLU A 35 97.17 -12.11 -134.18
C GLU A 35 96.14 -12.68 -133.19
N LEU A 36 95.92 -14.00 -133.20
CA LEU A 36 95.01 -14.68 -132.28
C LEU A 36 95.46 -14.59 -130.81
N VAL A 37 96.78 -14.52 -130.56
CA VAL A 37 97.34 -14.38 -129.21
C VAL A 37 97.13 -12.96 -128.67
N LYS A 38 97.16 -11.93 -129.52
CA LYS A 38 96.90 -10.54 -129.10
C LYS A 38 95.44 -10.33 -128.71
N THR A 39 94.50 -10.88 -129.47
CA THR A 39 93.05 -10.78 -129.17
C THR A 39 92.66 -11.54 -127.90
N ALA A 40 93.27 -12.70 -127.63
CA ALA A 40 93.03 -13.44 -126.38
C ALA A 40 93.54 -12.69 -125.13
N ARG A 41 94.66 -11.95 -125.23
CA ARG A 41 95.20 -11.17 -124.11
C ARG A 41 94.34 -9.95 -123.76
N ALA A 42 93.77 -9.27 -124.75
CA ALA A 42 92.88 -8.14 -124.51
C ALA A 42 91.54 -8.54 -123.84
N GLY A 43 91.04 -9.75 -124.11
CA GLY A 43 89.82 -10.28 -123.46
C GLY A 43 90.00 -10.63 -121.97
N ALA A 44 91.19 -11.08 -121.56
CA ALA A 44 91.47 -11.45 -120.17
C ALA A 44 91.55 -10.25 -119.23
N GLU A 45 92.13 -9.13 -119.67
CA GLU A 45 92.28 -7.93 -118.83
C GLU A 45 90.96 -7.20 -118.56
N GLN A 46 89.95 -7.33 -119.43
CA GLN A 46 88.65 -6.69 -119.22
C GLN A 46 87.81 -7.42 -118.15
N LEU A 47 87.85 -8.76 -118.14
CA LEU A 47 87.14 -9.58 -117.15
C LEU A 47 87.68 -9.40 -115.73
N GLU A 48 88.97 -9.11 -115.57
CA GLU A 48 89.58 -8.89 -114.25
C GLU A 48 89.16 -7.55 -113.64
N ARG A 49 88.98 -6.50 -114.45
CA ARG A 49 88.46 -5.21 -113.99
C ARG A 49 87.01 -5.32 -113.52
N ASP A 50 86.15 -6.01 -114.25
CA ASP A 50 84.73 -6.16 -113.90
C ASP A 50 84.53 -6.97 -112.61
N ARG A 51 85.39 -7.97 -112.36
CA ARG A 51 85.37 -8.75 -111.11
C ARG A 51 85.71 -7.92 -109.88
N THR A 52 86.68 -7.01 -109.99
CA THR A 52 87.10 -6.17 -108.84
C THR A 52 86.07 -5.09 -108.49
N ALA A 53 85.31 -4.59 -109.47
CA ALA A 53 84.22 -3.65 -109.23
C ALA A 53 83.06 -4.28 -108.45
N PHE A 54 82.71 -5.54 -108.77
CA PHE A 54 81.60 -6.26 -108.14
C PHE A 54 81.84 -6.56 -106.65
N GLU A 55 83.05 -6.98 -106.28
CA GLU A 55 83.37 -7.29 -104.86
C GLU A 55 83.36 -6.06 -103.94
N LYS A 56 83.75 -4.88 -104.45
CA LYS A 56 83.66 -3.62 -103.70
C LYS A 56 82.21 -3.23 -103.38
N GLN A 57 81.29 -3.51 -104.30
CA GLN A 57 79.87 -3.19 -104.13
C GLN A 57 79.20 -4.13 -103.12
N LYS A 58 79.62 -5.40 -103.09
CA LYS A 58 79.11 -6.38 -102.13
C LYS A 58 79.45 -6.03 -100.67
N GLN A 59 80.70 -5.61 -100.41
CA GLN A 59 81.13 -5.24 -99.05
C GLN A 59 80.39 -4.02 -98.48
N THR A 60 79.96 -3.07 -99.32
CA THR A 60 79.23 -1.87 -98.87
C THR A 60 77.76 -2.15 -98.54
N ALA A 61 77.13 -3.10 -99.24
CA ALA A 61 75.76 -3.51 -98.96
C ALA A 61 75.64 -4.32 -97.64
N GLU A 62 76.60 -5.20 -97.35
CA GLU A 62 76.60 -6.02 -96.13
C GLU A 62 76.80 -5.18 -94.85
N TRP A 63 77.57 -4.09 -94.92
CA TRP A 63 77.75 -3.16 -93.81
C TRP A 63 76.48 -2.35 -93.49
N ALA A 64 75.73 -1.91 -94.50
CA ALA A 64 74.49 -1.14 -94.31
C ALA A 64 73.37 -1.96 -93.63
N ALA A 65 73.17 -3.20 -94.06
CA ALA A 65 72.13 -4.08 -93.48
C ALA A 65 72.40 -4.45 -92.01
N THR A 66 73.68 -4.54 -91.63
CA THR A 66 74.07 -4.88 -90.25
C THR A 66 73.85 -3.70 -89.28
N ALA A 67 73.89 -2.46 -89.77
CA ALA A 67 73.63 -1.26 -88.97
C ALA A 67 72.12 -1.05 -88.71
N GLU A 68 71.27 -1.27 -89.70
CA GLU A 68 69.80 -1.19 -89.54
C GLU A 68 69.27 -2.21 -88.53
N LEU A 69 69.72 -3.47 -88.60
CA LEU A 69 69.28 -4.51 -87.66
C LEU A 69 69.66 -4.20 -86.19
N LYS A 70 70.82 -3.57 -85.96
CA LYS A 70 71.20 -3.12 -84.60
C LYS A 70 70.31 -1.97 -84.12
N GLN A 71 69.96 -1.03 -85.00
CA GLN A 71 69.06 0.08 -84.67
C GLN A 71 67.67 -0.44 -84.26
N GLU A 72 67.09 -1.37 -85.04
CA GLU A 72 65.76 -1.94 -84.76
C GLU A 72 65.72 -2.78 -83.47
N LEU A 73 66.77 -3.56 -83.19
CA LEU A 73 66.86 -4.32 -81.95
C LEU A 73 66.87 -3.40 -80.71
N THR A 74 67.52 -2.25 -80.82
CA THR A 74 67.58 -1.27 -79.71
C THR A 74 66.21 -0.62 -79.48
N ASN A 75 65.49 -0.30 -80.56
CA ASN A 75 64.14 0.27 -80.49
C ASN A 75 63.12 -0.73 -79.92
N ALA A 76 63.19 -2.01 -80.31
CA ALA A 76 62.30 -3.05 -79.79
C ALA A 76 62.50 -3.31 -78.29
N LYS A 77 63.75 -3.25 -77.80
CA LYS A 77 64.04 -3.36 -76.36
C LYS A 77 63.47 -2.19 -75.56
N ALA A 78 63.59 -0.96 -76.07
CA ALA A 78 63.00 0.22 -75.42
C ALA A 78 61.47 0.12 -75.34
N ALA A 79 60.79 -0.28 -76.42
CA ALA A 79 59.34 -0.44 -76.45
C ALA A 79 58.84 -1.50 -75.45
N ASN A 80 59.53 -2.64 -75.36
CA ASN A 80 59.18 -3.68 -74.38
C ASN A 80 59.32 -3.21 -72.93
N THR A 81 60.29 -2.37 -72.61
CA THR A 81 60.42 -1.82 -71.25
C THR A 81 59.32 -0.81 -70.90
N VAL A 82 58.79 -0.09 -71.89
CA VAL A 82 57.66 0.85 -71.68
C VAL A 82 56.37 0.07 -71.47
N LEU A 83 56.08 -0.93 -72.32
CA LEU A 83 54.91 -1.80 -72.18
C LEU A 83 54.91 -2.58 -70.86
N GLY A 84 56.08 -3.03 -70.38
CA GLY A 84 56.19 -3.68 -69.06
C GLY A 84 55.82 -2.75 -67.90
N LYS A 85 56.19 -1.47 -67.99
CA LYS A 85 55.86 -0.46 -66.96
C LYS A 85 54.38 -0.05 -67.02
N GLU A 86 53.82 0.10 -68.21
CA GLU A 86 52.39 0.40 -68.40
C GLU A 86 51.50 -0.76 -67.93
N LYS A 87 51.88 -2.01 -68.21
CA LYS A 87 51.18 -3.20 -67.72
C LYS A 87 51.17 -3.27 -66.19
N ALA A 88 52.32 -3.02 -65.55
CA ALA A 88 52.40 -2.97 -64.09
C ALA A 88 51.55 -1.84 -63.48
N ALA A 89 51.50 -0.66 -64.12
CA ALA A 89 50.65 0.44 -63.68
C ALA A 89 49.15 0.11 -63.82
N ALA A 90 48.75 -0.52 -64.92
CA ALA A 90 47.38 -0.97 -65.15
C ALA A 90 46.93 -2.05 -64.14
N GLU A 91 47.81 -3.01 -63.82
CA GLU A 91 47.55 -4.03 -62.80
C GLU A 91 47.39 -3.41 -61.40
N VAL A 92 48.20 -2.41 -61.03
CA VAL A 92 48.06 -1.69 -59.75
C VAL A 92 46.74 -0.91 -59.69
N ILE A 93 46.29 -0.31 -60.79
CA ILE A 93 45.00 0.40 -60.85
C ILE A 93 43.84 -0.59 -60.76
N ALA A 94 43.93 -1.74 -61.44
CA ALA A 94 42.92 -2.79 -61.37
C ALA A 94 42.79 -3.38 -59.96
N VAL A 95 43.92 -3.63 -59.27
CA VAL A 95 43.92 -4.10 -57.87
C VAL A 95 43.32 -3.04 -56.95
N LYS A 96 43.67 -1.76 -57.10
CA LYS A 96 43.08 -0.67 -56.29
C LYS A 96 41.58 -0.51 -56.55
N ALA A 97 41.12 -0.70 -57.79
CA ALA A 97 39.70 -0.68 -58.14
C ALA A 97 38.95 -1.84 -57.49
N GLN A 98 39.48 -3.06 -57.54
CA GLN A 98 38.90 -4.22 -56.85
C GLN A 98 38.89 -4.05 -55.33
N GLN A 99 39.93 -3.45 -54.75
CA GLN A 99 39.98 -3.15 -53.32
C GLN A 99 38.95 -2.08 -52.92
N ALA A 100 38.74 -1.06 -53.75
CA ALA A 100 37.71 -0.04 -53.55
C ALA A 100 36.30 -0.63 -53.69
N GLU A 101 36.08 -1.52 -54.65
CA GLU A 101 34.80 -2.23 -54.84
C GLU A 101 34.50 -3.16 -53.66
N ALA A 102 35.49 -3.93 -53.18
CA ALA A 102 35.36 -4.75 -51.97
C ALA A 102 35.08 -3.89 -50.73
N GLY A 103 35.72 -2.72 -50.61
CA GLY A 103 35.45 -1.75 -49.56
C GLY A 103 34.04 -1.16 -49.62
N ALA A 104 33.56 -0.83 -50.82
CA ALA A 104 32.21 -0.32 -51.04
C ALA A 104 31.13 -1.37 -50.75
N VAL A 105 31.35 -2.63 -51.13
CA VAL A 105 30.46 -3.75 -50.82
C VAL A 105 30.41 -3.99 -49.31
N LYS A 106 31.56 -3.97 -48.63
CA LYS A 106 31.61 -4.11 -47.17
C LYS A 106 30.87 -2.98 -46.46
N ALA A 107 31.07 -1.73 -46.88
CA ALA A 107 30.36 -0.58 -46.32
C ALA A 107 28.84 -0.66 -46.56
N LEU A 108 28.42 -1.18 -47.72
CA LEU A 108 27.01 -1.39 -48.03
C LEU A 108 26.37 -2.47 -47.13
N GLU A 109 27.07 -3.59 -46.88
CA GLU A 109 26.58 -4.61 -45.95
C GLU A 109 26.54 -4.11 -44.51
N GLU A 110 27.56 -3.39 -44.04
CA GLU A 110 27.54 -2.75 -42.72
C GLU A 110 26.41 -1.71 -42.59
N ALA A 111 26.12 -0.96 -43.67
CA ALA A 111 25.00 -0.02 -43.72
C ALA A 111 23.63 -0.74 -43.69
N LYS A 112 23.50 -1.89 -44.38
CA LYS A 112 22.28 -2.72 -44.31
C LYS A 112 22.07 -3.29 -42.91
N GLU A 113 23.13 -3.80 -42.28
CA GLU A 113 23.06 -4.31 -40.91
C GLU A 113 22.71 -3.19 -39.91
N ALA A 114 23.32 -2.01 -40.05
CA ALA A 114 22.99 -0.84 -39.25
C ALA A 114 21.54 -0.40 -39.47
N GLY A 115 21.07 -0.42 -40.72
CA GLY A 115 19.66 -0.14 -41.07
C GLY A 115 18.69 -1.15 -40.45
N ALA A 116 19.02 -2.44 -40.47
CA ALA A 116 18.21 -3.49 -39.84
C ALA A 116 18.18 -3.35 -38.30
N ARG A 117 19.32 -3.02 -37.67
CA ARG A 117 19.39 -2.75 -36.23
C ARG A 117 18.58 -1.51 -35.85
N ALA A 118 18.66 -0.44 -36.64
CA ALA A 118 17.88 0.78 -36.43
C ALA A 118 16.37 0.53 -36.59
N ALA A 119 15.96 -0.23 -37.61
CA ALA A 119 14.56 -0.61 -37.80
C ALA A 119 14.03 -1.45 -36.62
N LYS A 120 14.81 -2.42 -36.13
CA LYS A 120 14.44 -3.21 -34.94
C LYS A 120 14.33 -2.33 -33.69
N ALA A 121 15.27 -1.43 -33.46
CA ALA A 121 15.26 -0.51 -32.32
C ALA A 121 14.04 0.44 -32.36
N LEU A 122 13.64 0.88 -33.56
CA LEU A 122 12.46 1.71 -33.76
C LEU A 122 11.16 0.95 -33.42
N GLU A 123 11.01 -0.29 -33.87
CA GLU A 123 9.84 -1.11 -33.52
C GLU A 123 9.79 -1.42 -32.02
N GLU A 124 10.92 -1.76 -31.40
CA GLU A 124 10.96 -1.96 -29.94
C GLU A 124 10.65 -0.68 -29.16
N ALA A 125 11.02 0.50 -29.67
CA ALA A 125 10.69 1.79 -29.07
C ALA A 125 9.19 2.08 -29.16
N LYS A 126 8.55 1.87 -30.32
CA LYS A 126 7.10 2.00 -30.49
C LYS A 126 6.33 1.03 -29.59
N GLU A 127 6.79 -0.22 -29.47
CA GLU A 127 6.17 -1.16 -28.54
C GLU A 127 6.28 -0.68 -27.08
N ARG A 128 7.45 -0.18 -26.67
CA ARG A 128 7.61 0.38 -25.31
C ARG A 128 6.72 1.59 -25.08
N GLU A 129 6.58 2.48 -26.06
CA GLU A 129 5.69 3.63 -26.02
C GLU A 129 4.22 3.21 -25.89
N SER A 130 3.79 2.21 -26.67
CA SER A 130 2.43 1.66 -26.58
C SER A 130 2.15 1.03 -25.20
N ARG A 131 3.11 0.29 -24.63
CA ARG A 131 3.02 -0.29 -23.29
C ARG A 131 2.94 0.80 -22.21
N SER A 132 3.75 1.85 -22.33
CA SER A 132 3.72 3.00 -21.42
C SER A 132 2.40 3.76 -21.50
N SER A 133 1.87 3.97 -22.69
CA SER A 133 0.58 4.65 -22.91
C SER A 133 -0.57 3.85 -22.28
N LYS A 134 -0.58 2.53 -22.50
CA LYS A 134 -1.56 1.64 -21.88
C LYS A 134 -1.47 1.65 -20.34
N ALA A 135 -0.25 1.60 -19.79
CA ALA A 135 -0.06 1.66 -18.33
C ALA A 135 -0.54 3.01 -17.73
N LEU A 136 -0.37 4.12 -18.46
CA LEU A 136 -0.89 5.43 -18.06
C LEU A 136 -2.42 5.47 -18.08
N GLU A 137 -3.06 4.90 -19.11
CA GLU A 137 -4.52 4.80 -19.18
C GLU A 137 -5.09 3.97 -18.03
N GLU A 138 -4.49 2.82 -17.73
CA GLU A 138 -4.87 1.96 -16.60
C GLU A 138 -4.71 2.71 -15.25
N ALA A 139 -3.61 3.44 -15.07
CA ALA A 139 -3.39 4.27 -13.87
C ALA A 139 -4.44 5.39 -13.73
N ASN A 140 -4.84 6.03 -14.83
CA ASN A 140 -5.88 7.06 -14.82
C ASN A 140 -7.27 6.49 -14.53
N ALA A 141 -7.57 5.29 -15.05
CA ALA A 141 -8.81 4.59 -14.73
C ALA A 141 -8.88 4.24 -13.24
N GLU A 142 -7.79 3.74 -12.66
CA GLU A 142 -7.73 3.43 -11.22
C GLU A 142 -7.80 4.71 -10.38
N ARG A 143 -7.13 5.81 -10.77
CA ARG A 143 -7.28 7.11 -10.10
C ARG A 143 -8.74 7.54 -10.04
N THR A 144 -9.45 7.45 -11.16
CA THR A 144 -10.88 7.81 -11.24
C THR A 144 -11.74 6.91 -10.36
N ARG A 145 -11.40 5.62 -10.26
CA ARG A 145 -12.08 4.69 -9.35
C ARG A 145 -11.83 5.05 -7.89
N LEU A 146 -10.59 5.35 -7.53
CA LEU A 146 -10.23 5.78 -6.18
C LEU A 146 -10.91 7.09 -5.80
N ASP A 147 -11.00 8.07 -6.71
CA ASP A 147 -11.70 9.33 -6.48
C ASP A 147 -13.19 9.11 -6.12
N LYS A 148 -13.85 8.15 -6.80
CA LYS A 148 -15.24 7.76 -6.47
C LYS A 148 -15.34 7.10 -5.10
N VAL A 149 -14.40 6.22 -4.76
CA VAL A 149 -14.37 5.56 -3.44
C VAL A 149 -14.16 6.59 -2.33
N VAL A 150 -13.22 7.53 -2.53
CA VAL A 150 -12.96 8.62 -1.59
C VAL A 150 -14.20 9.50 -1.41
N ALA A 151 -14.90 9.86 -2.49
CA ALA A 151 -16.14 10.62 -2.41
C ALA A 151 -17.24 9.87 -1.63
N SER A 152 -17.39 8.56 -1.86
CA SER A 152 -18.34 7.72 -1.12
C SER A 152 -17.99 7.61 0.36
N LEU A 153 -16.71 7.42 0.70
CA LEU A 153 -16.24 7.34 2.08
C LEU A 153 -16.42 8.68 2.80
N LEU A 154 -16.17 9.80 2.11
CA LEU A 154 -16.36 11.13 2.67
C LEU A 154 -17.84 11.36 3.00
N ALA A 155 -18.76 10.95 2.13
CA ALA A 155 -20.20 11.01 2.41
C ALA A 155 -20.60 10.12 3.61
N GLU A 156 -20.03 8.92 3.72
CA GLU A 156 -20.28 8.03 4.86
C GLU A 156 -19.75 8.62 6.17
N VAL A 157 -18.55 9.20 6.16
CA VAL A 157 -17.97 9.88 7.32
C VAL A 157 -18.85 11.03 7.77
N GLN A 158 -19.32 11.88 6.86
CA GLN A 158 -20.25 12.97 7.19
C GLN A 158 -21.56 12.46 7.78
N ALA A 159 -22.13 11.38 7.23
CA ALA A 159 -23.35 10.78 7.77
C ALA A 159 -23.13 10.23 9.19
N ARG A 160 -21.98 9.58 9.43
CA ARG A 160 -21.61 9.08 10.76
C ARG A 160 -21.34 10.20 11.75
N GLU A 161 -20.70 11.30 11.34
CA GLU A 161 -20.47 12.47 12.19
C GLU A 161 -21.81 13.05 12.69
N VAL A 162 -22.79 13.20 11.79
CA VAL A 162 -24.15 13.63 12.20
C VAL A 162 -24.78 12.65 13.18
N ALA A 163 -24.69 11.34 12.91
CA ALA A 163 -25.23 10.33 13.83
C ALA A 163 -24.54 10.35 15.21
N VAL A 164 -23.23 10.59 15.27
CA VAL A 164 -22.51 10.75 16.55
C VAL A 164 -23.01 11.98 17.29
N THR A 165 -23.22 13.12 16.62
CA THR A 165 -23.76 14.31 17.29
C THR A 165 -25.16 14.10 17.88
N ASP A 166 -26.05 13.41 17.16
CA ASP A 166 -27.37 13.03 17.67
C ASP A 166 -27.26 12.09 18.87
N LEU A 167 -26.43 11.04 18.77
CA LEU A 167 -26.21 10.09 19.86
C LEU A 167 -25.64 10.79 21.10
N THR A 168 -24.68 11.69 20.94
CA THR A 168 -24.13 12.48 22.04
C THR A 168 -25.22 13.30 22.73
N ALA A 169 -26.08 13.99 21.97
CA ALA A 169 -27.18 14.76 22.56
C ALA A 169 -28.16 13.87 23.34
N ARG A 170 -28.51 12.70 22.79
CA ARG A 170 -29.40 11.73 23.46
C ARG A 170 -28.78 11.13 24.71
N VAL A 171 -27.47 10.87 24.70
CA VAL A 171 -26.74 10.37 25.87
C VAL A 171 -26.73 11.43 26.98
N SER A 172 -26.48 12.70 26.66
CA SER A 172 -26.54 13.77 27.67
C SER A 172 -27.92 13.92 28.31
N VAL A 173 -29.00 13.80 27.52
CA VAL A 173 -30.37 13.83 28.06
C VAL A 173 -30.65 12.61 28.96
N ALA A 174 -30.21 11.41 28.55
CA ALA A 174 -30.39 10.20 29.33
C ALA A 174 -29.59 10.23 30.65
N GLU A 175 -28.39 10.82 30.63
CA GLU A 175 -27.56 11.01 31.83
C GLU A 175 -28.24 11.94 32.84
N GLU A 176 -28.79 13.07 32.38
CA GLU A 176 -29.54 13.98 33.25
C GLU A 176 -30.77 13.30 33.85
N GLN A 177 -31.52 12.54 33.05
CA GLN A 177 -32.67 11.77 33.56
C GLN A 177 -32.26 10.71 34.58
N ALA A 178 -31.10 10.07 34.39
CA ALA A 178 -30.57 9.10 35.35
C ALA A 178 -30.20 9.77 36.68
N ASN A 179 -29.59 10.96 36.65
CA ASN A 179 -29.27 11.72 37.85
C ASN A 179 -30.54 12.10 38.64
N VAL A 180 -31.56 12.63 37.98
CA VAL A 180 -32.85 12.97 38.61
C VAL A 180 -33.52 11.72 39.22
N ALA A 181 -33.44 10.58 38.54
CA ALA A 181 -33.99 9.33 39.05
C ALA A 181 -33.24 8.83 40.31
N VAL A 182 -31.93 9.04 40.39
CA VAL A 182 -31.13 8.71 41.58
C VAL A 182 -31.51 9.61 42.75
N GLU A 183 -31.64 10.92 42.54
CA GLU A 183 -32.08 11.85 43.59
C GLU A 183 -33.48 11.51 44.12
N ALA A 184 -34.41 11.18 43.22
CA ALA A 184 -35.76 10.75 43.61
C ALA A 184 -35.75 9.44 44.43
N ARG A 185 -34.90 8.48 44.05
CA ARG A 185 -34.71 7.23 44.80
C ARG A 185 -34.14 7.50 46.19
N ASP A 186 -33.17 8.39 46.30
CA ASP A 186 -32.51 8.68 47.58
C ASP A 186 -33.48 9.44 48.51
N ALA A 187 -34.28 10.37 47.98
CA ALA A 187 -35.38 11.01 48.71
C ALA A 187 -36.43 9.99 49.18
N LEU A 188 -36.80 9.02 48.33
CA LEU A 188 -37.72 7.95 48.71
C LEU A 188 -37.13 7.07 49.81
N THR A 189 -35.85 6.72 49.70
CA THR A 189 -35.12 5.91 50.70
C THR A 189 -35.11 6.62 52.05
N TYR A 190 -34.83 7.93 52.07
CA TYR A 190 -34.90 8.73 53.29
C TYR A 190 -36.32 8.73 53.89
N SER A 191 -37.36 8.93 53.06
CA SER A 191 -38.75 8.90 53.54
C SER A 191 -39.16 7.54 54.10
N PHE A 192 -38.65 6.44 53.53
CA PHE A 192 -38.91 5.10 54.01
C PHE A 192 -38.25 4.84 55.36
N GLN A 193 -36.99 5.25 55.52
CA GLN A 193 -36.28 5.17 56.80
C GLN A 193 -36.97 5.99 57.89
N GLN A 194 -37.47 7.19 57.55
CA GLN A 194 -38.26 8.02 58.48
C GLN A 194 -39.56 7.30 58.89
N LEU A 195 -40.30 6.73 57.93
CA LEU A 195 -41.53 5.99 58.22
C LEU A 195 -41.26 4.74 59.09
N GLU A 196 -40.15 4.03 58.85
CA GLU A 196 -39.75 2.91 59.69
C GLU A 196 -39.44 3.35 61.13
N ALA A 197 -38.69 4.45 61.29
CA ALA A 197 -38.39 5.02 62.60
C ALA A 197 -39.66 5.48 63.34
N ASP A 198 -40.57 6.15 62.64
CA ASP A 198 -41.83 6.63 63.20
C ASP A 198 -42.75 5.47 63.61
N ARG A 199 -42.85 4.43 62.76
CA ARG A 199 -43.56 3.19 63.07
C ARG A 199 -42.98 2.50 64.29
N GLU A 200 -41.65 2.40 64.38
CA GLU A 200 -40.97 1.74 65.49
C GLU A 200 -41.17 2.52 66.80
N TRP A 201 -41.08 3.84 66.76
CA TRP A 201 -41.38 4.68 67.93
C TRP A 201 -42.83 4.53 68.40
N MET A 202 -43.81 4.56 67.47
CA MET A 202 -45.22 4.36 67.80
C MET A 202 -45.47 3.01 68.47
N ARG A 203 -44.84 1.95 67.95
CA ARG A 203 -44.94 0.59 68.48
C ARG A 203 -44.33 0.46 69.87
N SER A 204 -43.10 0.97 70.04
CA SER A 204 -42.30 0.74 71.24
C SER A 204 -42.62 1.71 72.37
N GLN A 205 -43.12 2.91 72.07
CA GLN A 205 -43.37 3.94 73.07
C GLN A 205 -44.71 4.67 72.88
N GLY A 206 -45.04 5.08 71.66
CA GLY A 206 -46.16 6.00 71.40
C GLY A 206 -47.50 5.52 71.95
N ILE A 207 -47.89 4.26 71.66
CA ILE A 207 -49.16 3.69 72.15
C ILE A 207 -49.19 3.64 73.68
N ALA A 208 -48.09 3.19 74.30
CA ALA A 208 -48.02 3.08 75.75
C ALA A 208 -48.18 4.45 76.43
N ARG A 209 -47.59 5.51 75.86
CA ARG A 209 -47.71 6.87 76.39
C ARG A 209 -49.09 7.47 76.23
N ILE A 210 -49.75 7.23 75.10
CA ILE A 210 -51.14 7.66 74.89
C ILE A 210 -52.06 7.01 75.94
N VAL A 211 -51.92 5.70 76.14
CA VAL A 211 -52.70 4.97 77.15
C VAL A 211 -52.42 5.51 78.55
N GLN A 212 -51.15 5.76 78.89
CA GLN A 212 -50.78 6.34 80.18
C GLN A 212 -51.43 7.72 80.40
N ALA A 213 -51.40 8.60 79.40
CA ALA A 213 -52.02 9.92 79.49
C ALA A 213 -53.54 9.86 79.69
N ILE A 214 -54.22 8.87 79.09
CA ILE A 214 -55.65 8.64 79.29
C ILE A 214 -55.94 8.16 80.73
N MET A 215 -55.11 7.24 81.24
CA MET A 215 -55.25 6.74 82.62
C MET A 215 -54.98 7.81 83.67
N ASP A 216 -54.00 8.68 83.41
CA ASP A 216 -53.58 9.76 84.32
C ASP A 216 -54.42 11.04 84.18
N ALA A 217 -55.37 11.08 83.24
CA ALA A 217 -56.22 12.24 83.02
C ALA A 217 -57.03 12.55 84.30
N PRO A 218 -57.08 13.83 84.74
CA PRO A 218 -57.79 14.21 85.96
C PRO A 218 -59.30 13.90 85.87
N GLU A 219 -59.87 13.93 84.67
CA GLU A 219 -61.25 13.53 84.40
C GLU A 219 -61.48 12.04 84.69
N THR A 220 -60.54 11.17 84.27
CA THR A 220 -60.55 9.74 84.58
C THR A 220 -60.49 9.50 86.09
N ALA A 221 -59.57 10.18 86.79
CA ALA A 221 -59.44 10.06 88.24
C ALA A 221 -60.71 10.53 88.98
N THR A 222 -61.25 11.68 88.60
CA THR A 222 -62.45 12.27 89.23
C THR A 222 -63.68 11.40 89.01
N GLY A 223 -63.89 10.93 87.78
CA GLY A 223 -65.03 10.08 87.46
C GLY A 223 -64.94 8.71 88.16
N LEU A 224 -63.74 8.13 88.25
CA LEU A 224 -63.53 6.87 88.97
C LEU A 224 -63.80 7.02 90.48
N GLU A 225 -63.36 8.12 91.10
CA GLU A 225 -63.66 8.39 92.52
C GLU A 225 -65.16 8.54 92.77
N LEU A 226 -65.89 9.22 91.88
CA LEU A 226 -67.34 9.32 91.95
C LEU A 226 -68.00 7.94 91.85
N VAL A 227 -67.59 7.10 90.89
CA VAL A 227 -68.10 5.72 90.76
C VAL A 227 -67.82 4.91 92.02
N LYS A 228 -66.60 4.98 92.58
CA LYS A 228 -66.24 4.31 93.83
C LYS A 228 -67.10 4.77 95.01
N GLU A 229 -67.38 6.07 95.12
CA GLU A 229 -68.27 6.61 96.14
C GLU A 229 -69.69 6.06 95.99
N ARG A 230 -70.28 6.14 94.80
CA ARG A 230 -71.64 5.63 94.55
C ARG A 230 -71.75 4.11 94.72
N ALA A 231 -70.71 3.37 94.35
CA ALA A 231 -70.65 1.93 94.53
C ALA A 231 -70.63 1.56 96.02
N ARG A 232 -69.89 2.32 96.84
CA ARG A 232 -69.90 2.18 98.30
C ARG A 232 -71.28 2.45 98.87
N ASP A 233 -71.93 3.56 98.49
CA ASP A 233 -73.28 3.91 98.95
C ASP A 233 -74.31 2.81 98.62
N ALA A 234 -74.31 2.34 97.36
CA ALA A 234 -75.19 1.26 96.91
C ALA A 234 -74.91 -0.05 97.66
N GLY A 235 -73.65 -0.41 97.85
CA GLY A 235 -73.23 -1.57 98.63
C GLY A 235 -73.65 -1.50 100.10
N PHE A 236 -73.51 -0.34 100.74
CA PHE A 236 -73.95 -0.12 102.12
C PHE A 236 -75.47 -0.24 102.25
N LYS A 237 -76.25 0.35 101.34
CA LYS A 237 -77.71 0.23 101.35
C LYS A 237 -78.14 -1.22 101.15
N ALA A 238 -77.56 -1.93 100.18
CA ALA A 238 -77.85 -3.33 99.92
C ALA A 238 -77.51 -4.23 101.13
N GLY A 239 -76.34 -4.01 101.74
CA GLY A 239 -75.90 -4.71 102.94
C GLY A 239 -76.83 -4.49 104.14
N TYR A 240 -77.20 -3.23 104.42
CA TYR A 240 -78.14 -2.90 105.50
C TYR A 240 -79.50 -3.58 105.29
N SER A 241 -80.03 -3.51 104.07
CA SER A 241 -81.32 -4.11 103.72
C SER A 241 -81.30 -5.64 103.91
N ARG A 242 -80.19 -6.29 103.54
CA ARG A 242 -79.97 -7.72 103.80
C ARG A 242 -79.93 -8.04 105.29
N CYS A 243 -79.23 -7.25 106.10
CA CYS A 243 -79.17 -7.42 107.56
C CYS A 243 -80.54 -7.25 108.22
N VAL A 244 -81.31 -6.23 107.84
CA VAL A 244 -82.70 -6.05 108.29
C VAL A 244 -83.55 -7.27 107.92
N GLY A 245 -83.39 -7.77 106.69
CA GLY A 245 -84.05 -9.00 106.23
C GLY A 245 -83.75 -10.20 107.14
N HIS A 246 -82.49 -10.45 107.48
CA HIS A 246 -82.11 -11.52 108.41
C HIS A 246 -82.67 -11.30 109.83
N MET A 247 -82.60 -10.07 110.36
CA MET A 247 -83.11 -9.74 111.69
C MET A 247 -84.63 -9.95 111.80
N ASN A 248 -85.38 -9.59 110.75
CA ASN A 248 -86.83 -9.78 110.70
C ASN A 248 -87.26 -11.25 110.69
N VAL A 249 -86.43 -12.15 110.18
CA VAL A 249 -86.69 -13.61 110.29
C VAL A 249 -86.60 -14.07 111.75
N MET A 250 -85.78 -13.40 112.57
CA MET A 250 -85.50 -13.78 113.95
C MET A 250 -86.29 -12.97 115.01
N SER A 251 -87.07 -11.96 114.63
CA SER A 251 -87.78 -11.07 115.56
C SER A 251 -89.20 -10.75 115.09
N GLU A 252 -90.21 -10.88 115.97
CA GLU A 252 -91.63 -10.59 115.66
C GLU A 252 -91.89 -9.09 115.37
N GLY A 253 -90.96 -8.20 115.76
CA GLY A 253 -91.04 -6.77 115.47
C GLY A 253 -90.35 -6.44 114.14
N GLY A 254 -91.13 -6.27 113.07
CA GLY A 254 -90.63 -5.95 111.74
C GLY A 254 -89.80 -4.67 111.68
N PHE A 255 -88.49 -4.81 111.74
CA PHE A 255 -87.54 -3.75 111.43
C PHE A 255 -87.74 -3.32 109.98
N THR A 256 -87.80 -2.00 109.77
CA THR A 256 -87.97 -1.41 108.44
C THR A 256 -86.68 -0.68 108.08
N GLU A 257 -86.48 -0.39 106.79
CA GLU A 257 -85.37 0.45 106.31
C GLU A 257 -85.42 1.89 106.84
N LYS A 258 -86.38 2.20 107.72
CA LYS A 258 -86.55 3.52 108.30
C LYS A 258 -85.28 4.02 109.01
N GLY A 259 -84.52 3.15 109.67
CA GLY A 259 -83.26 3.53 110.31
C GLY A 259 -82.09 3.83 109.36
N SER A 260 -82.23 3.53 108.06
CA SER A 260 -81.15 3.70 107.09
C SER A 260 -80.93 5.17 106.74
N GLY A 261 -79.67 5.60 106.70
CA GLY A 261 -79.28 6.90 106.13
C GLY A 261 -79.58 7.05 104.63
N PHE A 262 -79.97 5.95 103.96
CA PHE A 262 -80.28 5.90 102.53
C PHE A 262 -81.77 5.59 102.24
N ARG A 263 -82.66 5.77 103.21
CA ARG A 263 -84.10 5.40 103.12
C ARG A 263 -84.77 5.87 101.83
N ASP A 264 -84.59 7.13 101.46
CA ASP A 264 -85.23 7.75 100.28
C ASP A 264 -84.24 8.02 99.14
N VAL A 265 -83.06 7.40 99.20
CA VAL A 265 -82.01 7.57 98.20
C VAL A 265 -82.00 6.37 97.27
N ASP A 266 -82.22 6.61 95.97
CA ASP A 266 -82.01 5.60 94.94
C ASP A 266 -80.51 5.49 94.61
N THR A 267 -79.80 4.73 95.45
CA THR A 267 -78.35 4.52 95.33
C THR A 267 -77.97 3.74 94.07
N GLU A 268 -78.85 2.86 93.58
CA GLU A 268 -78.59 2.05 92.38
C GLU A 268 -78.70 2.90 91.12
N SER A 269 -79.76 3.71 90.98
CA SER A 269 -79.85 4.67 89.88
C SER A 269 -78.75 5.72 89.92
N ARG A 270 -78.31 6.15 91.11
CA ARG A 270 -77.15 7.07 91.26
C ARG A 270 -75.84 6.43 90.84
N LEU A 271 -75.63 5.14 91.14
CA LEU A 271 -74.47 4.39 90.66
C LEU A 271 -74.51 4.24 89.14
N ASN A 272 -75.65 3.84 88.58
CA ASN A 272 -75.82 3.73 87.13
C ASN A 272 -75.59 5.07 86.41
N ALA A 273 -76.10 6.17 86.97
CA ALA A 273 -75.86 7.51 86.44
C ALA A 273 -74.38 7.93 86.54
N ALA A 274 -73.68 7.58 87.62
CA ALA A 274 -72.24 7.84 87.75
C ALA A 274 -71.39 7.02 86.78
N VAL A 275 -71.76 5.75 86.54
CA VAL A 275 -71.11 4.90 85.54
C VAL A 275 -71.34 5.44 84.14
N ALA A 276 -72.58 5.83 83.79
CA ALA A 276 -72.88 6.47 82.52
C ALA A 276 -72.08 7.76 82.34
N PHE A 277 -72.08 8.63 83.36
CA PHE A 277 -71.28 9.85 83.36
C PHE A 277 -69.79 9.59 83.14
N PHE A 278 -69.20 8.57 83.79
CA PHE A 278 -67.79 8.22 83.60
C PHE A 278 -67.46 7.85 82.15
N TYR A 279 -68.29 7.03 81.50
CA TYR A 279 -68.07 6.64 80.10
C TYR A 279 -68.36 7.76 79.10
N ASP A 280 -69.28 8.67 79.41
CA ASP A 280 -69.62 9.81 78.56
C ASP A 280 -68.72 11.04 78.81
N THR A 281 -67.81 10.98 79.80
CA THR A 281 -66.93 12.11 80.11
C THR A 281 -65.88 12.29 79.02
N PHE A 282 -65.82 13.50 78.46
CA PHE A 282 -64.79 13.90 77.53
C PHE A 282 -63.43 14.02 78.24
N LEU A 283 -62.40 13.44 77.63
CA LEU A 283 -61.02 13.53 78.11
C LEU A 283 -60.28 14.58 77.28
N SER A 284 -59.79 15.65 77.91
CA SER A 284 -59.04 16.70 77.19
C SER A 284 -57.77 16.17 76.51
N CYS A 285 -57.17 15.11 77.03
CA CYS A 285 -56.02 14.47 76.41
C CYS A 285 -56.35 13.74 75.10
N VAL A 286 -57.59 13.28 74.91
CA VAL A 286 -58.05 12.62 73.69
C VAL A 286 -58.31 13.65 72.59
N GLU A 287 -58.87 14.80 72.93
CA GLU A 287 -59.04 15.92 71.98
C GLU A 287 -57.68 16.37 71.40
N LYS A 288 -56.67 16.54 72.24
CA LYS A 288 -55.30 16.87 71.80
C LYS A 288 -54.64 15.77 70.97
N LEU A 289 -54.99 14.50 71.25
CA LEU A 289 -54.53 13.37 70.45
C LEU A 289 -55.12 13.45 69.03
N ASP A 290 -56.43 13.69 68.92
CA ASP A 290 -57.11 13.83 67.63
C ASP A 290 -56.51 14.97 66.80
N GLU A 291 -56.28 16.15 67.41
CA GLU A 291 -55.59 17.27 66.76
C GLU A 291 -54.19 16.91 66.24
N CYS A 292 -53.46 16.05 66.96
CA CYS A 292 -52.14 15.59 66.52
C CYS A 292 -52.23 14.62 65.34
N LEU A 293 -53.21 13.71 65.34
CA LEU A 293 -53.38 12.69 64.31
C LEU A 293 -53.83 13.27 62.96
N GLU A 294 -54.45 14.44 62.93
CA GLU A 294 -54.83 15.12 61.69
C GLU A 294 -53.63 15.76 60.94
N ALA A 295 -52.48 15.90 61.59
CA ALA A 295 -51.30 16.52 60.99
C ALA A 295 -50.46 15.53 60.17
N ALA A 296 -49.80 16.03 59.11
CA ALA A 296 -48.89 15.21 58.29
C ALA A 296 -47.67 14.72 59.08
N ASP A 297 -47.23 15.47 60.08
CA ASP A 297 -46.12 15.18 60.99
C ASP A 297 -46.61 14.64 62.35
N TYR A 298 -47.71 13.87 62.35
CA TYR A 298 -48.38 13.44 63.57
C TYR A 298 -47.45 12.77 64.58
N VAL A 299 -46.49 11.92 64.15
CA VAL A 299 -45.57 11.24 65.08
C VAL A 299 -44.63 12.21 65.78
N ASP A 300 -44.12 13.23 65.09
CA ASP A 300 -43.28 14.26 65.71
C ASP A 300 -44.07 15.10 66.72
N ARG A 301 -45.35 15.36 66.43
CA ARG A 301 -46.25 16.07 67.35
C ARG A 301 -46.59 15.21 68.57
N LEU A 302 -46.86 13.93 68.38
CA LEU A 302 -47.07 12.98 69.46
C LEU A 302 -45.82 12.86 70.34
N ARG A 303 -44.63 12.84 69.74
CA ARG A 303 -43.36 12.80 70.46
C ARG A 303 -43.15 14.05 71.32
N LYS A 304 -43.60 15.22 70.86
CA LYS A 304 -43.58 16.47 71.64
C LYS A 304 -44.66 16.49 72.73
N LEU A 305 -45.88 16.04 72.40
CA LEU A 305 -47.01 16.03 73.31
C LEU A 305 -46.80 15.07 74.49
N TYR A 306 -46.19 13.93 74.21
CA TYR A 306 -45.87 12.88 75.19
C TYR A 306 -44.36 12.72 75.41
N ALA A 307 -43.61 13.81 75.27
CA ALA A 307 -42.16 13.84 75.54
C ALA A 307 -41.88 13.41 76.99
N ASP A 308 -40.71 12.81 77.23
CA ASP A 308 -40.31 12.43 78.59
C ASP A 308 -40.22 13.65 79.50
N ALA A 309 -40.72 13.51 80.72
CA ALA A 309 -40.32 14.37 81.84
C ALA A 309 -38.96 13.97 82.42
N GLU A 310 -38.35 12.88 81.96
CA GLU A 310 -37.10 12.29 82.49
C GLU A 310 -36.20 11.76 81.35
N GLU A 311 -35.43 12.66 80.74
CA GLU A 311 -34.01 12.39 80.46
C GLU A 311 -33.19 13.47 81.17
N GLU A 312 -33.30 13.55 82.51
CA GLU A 312 -32.17 14.06 83.28
C GLU A 312 -31.06 13.01 83.18
N ASN A 313 -29.95 13.41 82.55
CA ASN A 313 -28.71 12.64 82.50
C ASN A 313 -28.42 11.99 83.87
N PRO A 314 -28.14 10.68 83.94
CA PRO A 314 -27.45 10.14 85.09
C PRO A 314 -25.97 10.57 85.02
N ALA A 315 -25.73 11.84 85.37
CA ALA A 315 -24.46 12.25 85.93
C ALA A 315 -24.35 11.63 87.33
N GLY A 316 -23.74 10.45 87.44
CA GLY A 316 -23.45 9.90 88.76
C GLY A 316 -23.10 8.42 88.82
N GLY A 317 -21.80 8.12 88.78
CA GLY A 317 -21.23 7.11 89.66
C GLY A 317 -20.74 5.82 89.02
N GLY A 318 -19.48 5.48 89.34
CA GLY A 318 -19.03 4.09 89.37
C GLY A 318 -17.96 3.71 88.36
N GLN A 319 -16.84 4.43 88.34
CA GLN A 319 -15.61 3.91 87.75
C GLN A 319 -15.01 2.86 88.70
N ASP A 320 -15.48 1.62 88.62
CA ASP A 320 -14.79 0.48 89.22
C ASP A 320 -14.14 -0.33 88.10
N GLY A 321 -12.83 -0.12 87.98
CA GLY A 321 -11.96 -0.94 87.16
C GLY A 321 -11.80 -2.32 87.79
N ALA A 322 -12.08 -3.35 86.99
CA ALA A 322 -11.51 -4.67 87.18
C ALA A 322 -11.23 -5.24 85.79
N GLY A 323 -9.95 -5.21 85.41
CA GLY A 323 -9.49 -5.72 84.14
C GLY A 323 -9.59 -7.24 84.05
N ILE A 324 -9.70 -7.72 82.82
CA ILE A 324 -9.12 -9.01 82.43
C ILE A 324 -8.48 -8.86 81.05
N SER A 325 -7.15 -8.83 81.10
CA SER A 325 -6.22 -9.14 80.02
C SER A 325 -6.52 -10.54 79.46
N GLY A 326 -6.51 -10.69 78.13
CA GLY A 326 -6.60 -12.00 77.49
C GLY A 326 -6.52 -11.95 75.97
N THR A 327 -5.31 -11.80 75.45
CA THR A 327 -4.90 -12.01 74.05
C THR A 327 -5.30 -13.37 73.48
N LYS A 328 -5.80 -13.38 72.24
CA LYS A 328 -5.18 -14.12 71.11
C LYS A 328 -5.67 -13.58 69.78
#